data_AF-A0A061DE02-F1
#
_entry.id   AF-A0A061DE02-F1
#
_cell.length_a   1.000
_cell.length_b   1.000
_cell.length_c   1.000
_cell.angle_alpha   90.00
_cell.angle_beta   90.00
_cell.angle_gamma   90.00
#
_symmetry.space_group_name_H-M   'P 1'
#
loop_
_entity.id
_entity.type
_entity.pdbx_description
1 polymer ?
#
loop_
_entity_poly.entity_id
_entity_poly.type
_entity_poly.pdbx_seq_one_letter_code
_entity_poly.pdbx_strand_id
1 'polypeptide(L)'
;MVYHSLTDVPRNLKECLDWLIAVKGTSKFNTQALGYALYNFLVDKPVGTTYVPSVEKVKRLSREFMQKKEFKDLPAVGDLLRRFTERMNKTDFVDIKRFFALHESDYENIVKVNGVTPDSIAKDVDKIADGCEQFLNEIKTPGQYESAYSSEATWEASCSKRPEDCAAVLVGIAPMLYAGLHSLFTGSNGHHFGTPPPNETLLVSKVMKAMGFVESKCRDGLSRSDLRHAFRDMHMDVLDTIYNFAGFWAFY
;
A
#
# COMPACT_ATOMS: atom_id res chain seq x y z
N MET A 1 -16.45 7.85 9.70
CA MET A 1 -16.04 7.04 10.86
C MET A 1 -14.62 7.47 11.19
N VAL A 2 -14.32 7.76 12.44
CA VAL A 2 -12.96 8.10 12.88
C VAL A 2 -12.42 6.88 13.61
N TYR A 3 -11.22 6.45 13.26
CA TYR A 3 -10.51 5.34 13.89
C TYR A 3 -9.76 5.82 15.14
N HIS A 4 -9.75 4.99 16.18
CA HIS A 4 -9.11 5.33 17.46
C HIS A 4 -7.92 4.41 17.77
N SER A 5 -7.65 3.42 16.93
CA SER A 5 -6.48 2.55 17.03
C SER A 5 -5.82 2.33 15.68
N LEU A 6 -4.49 2.19 15.66
CA LEU A 6 -3.74 1.73 14.49
C LEU A 6 -3.99 0.25 14.15
N THR A 7 -4.70 -0.49 15.00
CA THR A 7 -5.20 -1.83 14.68
C THR A 7 -6.55 -1.79 13.94
N ASP A 8 -7.21 -0.63 13.89
CA ASP A 8 -8.37 -0.42 13.05
C ASP A 8 -7.93 -0.37 11.58
N VAL A 9 -8.60 -1.17 10.76
CA VAL A 9 -8.11 -1.50 9.43
C VAL A 9 -8.65 -0.53 8.37
N PRO A 10 -7.79 0.11 7.57
CA PRO A 10 -8.18 0.91 6.42
C PRO A 10 -9.06 0.17 5.41
N ARG A 11 -9.96 0.92 4.74
CA ARG A 11 -10.89 0.39 3.73
C ARG A 11 -10.74 1.00 2.34
N ASN A 12 -9.88 2.00 2.22
CA ASN A 12 -9.58 2.68 0.97
C ASN A 12 -8.19 3.32 1.04
N LEU A 13 -7.67 3.77 -0.12
CA LEU A 13 -6.35 4.35 -0.22
C LEU A 13 -6.16 5.55 0.73
N LYS A 14 -7.11 6.48 0.81
CA LYS A 14 -7.02 7.63 1.72
C LYS A 14 -6.79 7.16 3.16
N GLU A 15 -7.58 6.20 3.64
CA GLU A 15 -7.42 5.65 4.99
C GLU A 15 -6.07 4.95 5.17
N CYS A 16 -5.53 4.29 4.13
CA CYS A 16 -4.19 3.71 4.21
C CYS A 16 -3.09 4.77 4.35
N LEU A 17 -3.21 5.89 3.63
CA LEU A 17 -2.26 7.02 3.76
C LEU A 17 -2.37 7.66 5.15
N ASP A 18 -3.59 7.88 5.64
CA ASP A 18 -3.82 8.39 6.99
C ASP A 18 -3.22 7.47 8.05
N TRP A 19 -3.37 6.15 7.87
CA TRP A 19 -2.81 5.15 8.77
C TRP A 19 -1.29 5.24 8.84
N LEU A 20 -0.60 5.34 7.69
CA LEU A 20 0.85 5.48 7.64
C LEU A 20 1.35 6.76 8.33
N ILE A 21 0.62 7.87 8.15
CA ILE A 21 0.94 9.14 8.80
C ILE A 21 0.68 9.05 10.31
N ALA A 22 -0.39 8.37 10.74
CA ALA A 22 -0.70 8.15 12.15
C ALA A 22 0.33 7.23 12.84
N VAL A 23 0.80 6.19 12.15
CA VAL A 23 1.93 5.35 12.59
C VAL A 23 3.17 6.21 12.77
N LYS A 24 3.56 6.96 11.72
CA LYS A 24 4.75 7.83 11.74
C LYS A 24 4.70 8.80 12.91
N GLY A 25 3.54 9.43 13.14
CA GLY A 25 3.34 10.37 14.23
C GLY A 25 4.43 11.45 14.26
N THR A 26 4.91 11.79 15.45
CA THR A 26 5.97 12.80 15.64
C THR A 26 7.37 12.20 15.77
N SER A 27 7.51 10.88 15.79
CA SER A 27 8.76 10.19 16.09
C SER A 27 9.11 9.16 15.03
N LYS A 28 10.27 9.32 14.41
CA LYS A 28 10.85 8.33 13.48
C LYS A 28 11.06 6.94 14.10
N PHE A 29 11.08 6.86 15.44
CA PHE A 29 11.15 5.58 16.13
C PHE A 29 9.95 4.68 15.81
N ASN A 30 8.77 5.24 15.52
CA ASN A 30 7.56 4.46 15.30
C ASN A 30 7.64 3.64 13.99
N THR A 31 8.11 4.26 12.89
CA THR A 31 8.31 3.58 11.60
C THR A 31 9.44 2.54 11.70
N GLN A 32 10.49 2.85 12.47
CA GLN A 32 11.55 1.88 12.77
C GLN A 32 11.02 0.66 13.53
N ALA A 33 10.26 0.89 14.60
CA ALA A 33 9.67 -0.18 15.41
C ALA A 33 8.69 -1.04 14.59
N LEU A 34 7.90 -0.41 13.71
CA LEU A 34 7.06 -1.13 12.75
C LEU A 34 7.90 -1.98 11.78
N GLY A 35 9.00 -1.46 11.27
CA GLY A 35 9.89 -2.21 10.38
C GLY A 35 10.50 -3.45 11.04
N TYR A 36 10.95 -3.34 12.29
CA TYR A 36 11.42 -4.50 13.05
C TYR A 36 10.30 -5.50 13.32
N ALA A 37 9.12 -5.02 13.69
CA ALA A 37 7.95 -5.87 13.87
C ALA A 37 7.57 -6.60 12.56
N LEU A 38 7.64 -5.90 11.43
CA LEU A 38 7.39 -6.45 10.10
C LEU A 38 8.43 -7.53 9.74
N TYR A 39 9.72 -7.27 9.98
CA TYR A 39 10.78 -8.26 9.76
C TYR A 39 10.51 -9.54 10.57
N ASN A 40 10.30 -9.41 11.88
CA ASN A 40 10.01 -10.54 12.77
C ASN A 40 8.71 -11.25 12.38
N PHE A 41 7.71 -10.49 11.93
CA PHE A 41 6.46 -11.06 11.46
C PHE A 41 6.67 -11.91 10.19
N LEU A 42 7.55 -11.49 9.27
CA LEU A 42 7.75 -12.17 7.99
C LEU A 42 8.80 -13.28 8.02
N VAL A 43 9.82 -13.21 8.86
CA VAL A 43 11.02 -14.08 8.78
C VAL A 43 10.72 -15.57 8.88
N ASP A 44 9.77 -15.93 9.74
CA ASP A 44 9.40 -17.33 9.98
C ASP A 44 8.27 -17.83 9.07
N LYS A 45 7.76 -16.98 8.16
CA LYS A 45 6.61 -17.34 7.31
C LYS A 45 7.08 -17.97 6.00
N PRO A 46 6.67 -19.22 5.71
CA PRO A 46 6.99 -19.86 4.44
C PRO A 46 6.20 -19.22 3.29
N VAL A 47 6.79 -19.26 2.10
CA VAL A 47 6.13 -18.83 0.86
C VAL A 47 5.01 -19.81 0.52
N GLY A 48 3.77 -19.35 0.61
CA GLY A 48 2.70 -19.71 -0.32
C GLY A 48 1.69 -20.68 0.25
N THR A 49 1.40 -20.58 1.55
CA THR A 49 0.29 -21.28 2.23
C THR A 49 0.14 -20.87 3.70
N THR A 50 0.61 -19.69 4.12
CA THR A 50 0.51 -19.30 5.54
C THR A 50 -0.83 -18.60 5.80
N TYR A 51 -1.79 -19.33 6.36
CA TYR A 51 -2.99 -18.71 6.92
C TYR A 51 -2.61 -17.90 8.16
N VAL A 52 -2.73 -16.58 8.07
CA VAL A 52 -2.51 -15.69 9.21
C VAL A 52 -3.82 -14.96 9.51
N PRO A 53 -4.57 -15.37 10.54
CA PRO A 53 -5.92 -14.85 10.78
C PRO A 53 -5.99 -13.32 10.86
N SER A 54 -4.97 -12.68 11.43
CA SER A 54 -4.89 -11.22 11.53
C SER A 54 -4.77 -10.52 10.17
N VAL A 55 -4.13 -11.16 9.19
CA VAL A 55 -3.96 -10.62 7.83
C VAL A 55 -5.20 -10.90 6.97
N GLU A 56 -5.85 -12.04 7.14
CA GLU A 56 -6.99 -12.46 6.30
C GLU A 56 -8.19 -11.48 6.37
N LYS A 57 -8.45 -10.90 7.54
CA LYS A 57 -9.49 -9.86 7.69
C LYS A 57 -9.15 -8.62 6.86
N VAL A 58 -7.90 -8.19 6.88
CA VAL A 58 -7.43 -7.02 6.14
C VAL A 58 -7.41 -7.30 4.63
N LYS A 59 -6.94 -8.49 4.26
CA LYS A 59 -6.93 -9.01 2.89
C LYS A 59 -8.32 -8.97 2.25
N ARG A 60 -9.37 -9.33 2.99
CA ARG A 60 -10.75 -9.21 2.49
C ARG A 60 -11.08 -7.77 2.12
N LEU A 61 -10.73 -6.80 2.96
CA LEU A 61 -10.97 -5.38 2.70
C LEU A 61 -10.16 -4.88 1.50
N SER A 62 -8.89 -5.27 1.38
CA SER A 62 -8.05 -4.96 0.21
C SER A 62 -8.63 -5.53 -1.08
N ARG A 63 -9.17 -6.75 -1.05
CA ARG A 63 -9.86 -7.36 -2.19
C ARG A 63 -11.15 -6.60 -2.54
N GLU A 64 -12.00 -6.31 -1.55
CA GLU A 64 -13.25 -5.56 -1.73
C GLU A 64 -12.99 -4.17 -2.32
N PHE A 65 -11.93 -3.50 -1.87
CA PHE A 65 -11.49 -2.22 -2.44
C PHE A 65 -11.16 -2.34 -3.92
N MET A 66 -10.32 -3.30 -4.29
CA MET A 66 -9.88 -3.50 -5.68
C MET A 66 -11.00 -3.97 -6.61
N GLN A 67 -12.07 -4.59 -6.09
CA GLN A 67 -13.24 -5.03 -6.86
C GLN A 67 -14.23 -3.91 -7.21
N LYS A 68 -14.02 -2.68 -6.72
CA LYS A 68 -14.87 -1.53 -7.08
C LYS A 68 -14.87 -1.35 -8.61
N LYS A 69 -16.05 -1.02 -9.16
CA LYS A 69 -16.25 -0.88 -10.61
C LYS A 69 -15.34 0.17 -11.24
N GLU A 70 -14.97 1.19 -10.47
CA GLU A 70 -14.06 2.27 -10.87
C GLU A 70 -12.63 1.78 -11.13
N PHE A 71 -12.28 0.56 -10.69
CA PHE A 71 -10.96 -0.03 -10.87
C PHE A 71 -10.92 -1.20 -11.85
N LYS A 72 -12.06 -1.62 -12.41
CA LYS A 72 -12.20 -2.85 -13.19
C LYS A 72 -11.26 -2.93 -14.40
N ASP A 73 -11.02 -1.81 -15.06
CA ASP A 73 -10.24 -1.73 -16.29
C ASP A 73 -8.76 -1.33 -16.05
N LEU A 74 -8.33 -1.26 -14.78
CA LEU A 74 -6.96 -0.90 -14.42
C LEU A 74 -6.07 -2.15 -14.41
N PRO A 75 -5.06 -2.26 -15.30
CA PRO A 75 -4.25 -3.48 -15.43
C PRO A 75 -3.57 -3.93 -14.14
N ALA A 76 -3.04 -2.98 -13.36
CA ALA A 76 -2.39 -3.27 -12.08
C ALA A 76 -3.36 -3.90 -11.07
N VAL A 77 -4.61 -3.41 -11.03
CA VAL A 77 -5.63 -3.96 -10.13
C VAL A 77 -6.04 -5.36 -10.57
N GLY A 78 -6.17 -5.59 -11.87
CA GLY A 78 -6.46 -6.90 -12.44
C GLY A 78 -5.41 -7.96 -12.10
N ASP A 79 -4.12 -7.63 -12.23
CA ASP A 79 -3.03 -8.58 -11.92
C ASP A 79 -2.98 -8.92 -10.43
N LEU A 80 -3.15 -7.93 -9.54
CA LEU A 80 -3.21 -8.18 -8.09
C LEU A 80 -4.42 -9.06 -7.75
N LEU A 81 -5.62 -8.74 -8.25
CA LEU A 81 -6.83 -9.53 -8.00
C LEU A 81 -6.70 -10.99 -8.46
N ARG A 82 -6.00 -11.20 -9.57
CA ARG A 82 -5.65 -12.54 -10.05
C ARG A 82 -4.76 -13.27 -9.05
N ARG A 83 -3.68 -12.64 -8.58
CA ARG A 83 -2.76 -13.18 -7.55
C ARG A 83 -3.44 -13.44 -6.20
N PHE A 84 -4.47 -12.67 -5.84
CA PHE A 84 -5.29 -12.94 -4.65
C PHE A 84 -6.09 -14.26 -4.74
N THR A 85 -6.36 -14.75 -5.95
CA THR A 85 -7.34 -15.80 -6.23
C THR A 85 -6.69 -17.08 -6.75
N GLU A 86 -5.60 -16.94 -7.51
CA GLU A 86 -4.83 -18.04 -8.07
C GLU A 86 -3.74 -18.47 -7.09
N ARG A 87 -3.67 -19.78 -6.80
CA ARG A 87 -2.52 -20.34 -6.08
C ARG A 87 -1.28 -20.25 -6.97
N MET A 88 -0.13 -19.93 -6.38
CA MET A 88 1.14 -20.00 -7.10
C MET A 88 1.36 -21.41 -7.65
N ASN A 89 1.61 -21.54 -8.95
CA ASN A 89 2.13 -22.79 -9.49
C ASN A 89 3.62 -22.90 -9.11
N LYS A 90 3.89 -23.66 -8.03
CA LYS A 90 5.24 -23.92 -7.49
C LYS A 90 5.95 -25.11 -8.16
N THR A 91 5.41 -25.64 -9.24
CA THR A 91 5.87 -26.90 -9.86
C THR A 91 6.40 -26.69 -11.27
N ASP A 92 5.76 -25.84 -12.07
CA ASP A 92 6.17 -25.66 -13.47
C ASP A 92 7.17 -24.52 -13.63
N PHE A 93 8.38 -24.85 -14.08
CA PHE A 93 9.41 -23.92 -14.54
C PHE A 93 9.74 -22.79 -13.54
N VAL A 94 9.72 -23.09 -12.24
CA VAL A 94 9.94 -22.11 -11.16
C VAL A 94 11.26 -21.36 -11.31
N ASP A 95 12.34 -22.05 -11.67
CA ASP A 95 13.65 -21.41 -11.87
C ASP A 95 13.65 -20.44 -13.07
N ILE A 96 12.97 -20.80 -14.16
CA ILE A 96 12.82 -19.91 -15.33
C ILE A 96 11.93 -18.72 -14.97
N LYS A 97 10.83 -18.95 -14.25
CA LYS A 97 9.92 -17.90 -13.80
C LYS A 97 10.57 -16.94 -12.80
N ARG A 98 11.44 -17.43 -11.91
CA ARG A 98 12.26 -16.62 -11.00
C ARG A 98 13.23 -15.74 -11.77
N PHE A 99 13.81 -16.24 -12.86
CA PHE A 99 14.71 -15.49 -13.73
C PHE A 99 13.98 -14.38 -14.52
N PHE A 100 12.71 -14.57 -14.86
CA PHE A 100 11.87 -13.58 -15.57
C PHE A 100 10.93 -12.78 -14.65
N ALA A 101 11.05 -12.94 -13.33
CA ALA A 101 10.18 -12.25 -12.39
C ALA A 101 10.44 -10.73 -12.45
N LEU A 102 9.38 -9.94 -12.56
CA LEU A 102 9.49 -8.47 -12.45
C LEU A 102 9.83 -8.04 -11.02
N HIS A 103 9.43 -8.83 -10.01
CA HIS A 103 9.75 -8.59 -8.60
C HIS A 103 10.22 -9.90 -7.94
N GLU A 104 11.35 -9.88 -7.23
CA GLU A 104 11.89 -11.05 -6.52
C GLU A 104 10.92 -11.60 -5.46
N SER A 105 10.12 -10.72 -4.86
CA SER A 105 9.04 -11.10 -3.96
C SER A 105 8.04 -12.04 -4.59
N ASP A 106 8.01 -12.15 -5.93
CA ASP A 106 7.10 -13.04 -6.64
C ASP A 106 7.35 -14.54 -6.40
N TYR A 107 8.57 -14.89 -5.95
CA TYR A 107 8.96 -16.28 -5.73
C TYR A 107 9.67 -16.48 -4.39
N GLU A 108 10.09 -15.40 -3.74
CA GLU A 108 10.82 -15.44 -2.47
C GLU A 108 10.14 -14.62 -1.38
N ASN A 109 10.28 -15.08 -0.15
CA ASN A 109 9.95 -14.22 0.98
C ASN A 109 11.01 -13.12 1.04
N ILE A 110 10.57 -11.86 0.99
CA ILE A 110 11.42 -10.67 0.89
C ILE A 110 12.46 -10.62 2.00
N VAL A 111 12.16 -11.14 3.20
CA VAL A 111 13.12 -11.13 4.32
C VAL A 111 14.07 -12.33 4.31
N LYS A 112 13.85 -13.30 3.42
CA LYS A 112 14.76 -14.43 3.18
C LYS A 112 15.70 -14.20 1.99
N VAL A 113 15.52 -13.10 1.27
CA VAL A 113 16.46 -12.66 0.23
C VAL A 113 17.79 -12.28 0.88
N ASN A 114 18.90 -12.64 0.24
CA ASN A 114 20.24 -12.40 0.76
C ASN A 114 20.47 -10.90 1.04
N GLY A 115 20.83 -10.56 2.28
CA GLY A 115 21.20 -9.19 2.67
C GLY A 115 20.07 -8.32 3.24
N VAL A 116 18.84 -8.84 3.32
CA VAL A 116 17.73 -8.12 4.00
C VAL A 116 17.88 -8.24 5.51
N THR A 117 17.89 -7.09 6.18
CA THR A 117 18.08 -6.95 7.63
C THR A 117 16.86 -6.25 8.25
N PRO A 118 16.66 -6.35 9.58
CA PRO A 118 15.64 -5.54 10.25
C PRO A 118 15.80 -4.04 9.94
N ASP A 119 17.04 -3.55 9.87
CA ASP A 119 17.34 -2.14 9.57
C ASP A 119 16.98 -1.74 8.14
N SER A 120 17.14 -2.63 7.15
CA SER A 120 16.70 -2.33 5.78
C SER A 120 15.18 -2.25 5.71
N ILE A 121 14.46 -3.18 6.33
CA ILE A 121 12.99 -3.14 6.39
C ILE A 121 12.49 -1.89 7.13
N ALA A 122 13.15 -1.48 8.21
CA ALA A 122 12.84 -0.24 8.91
C ALA A 122 13.00 1.00 8.03
N LYS A 123 14.09 1.09 7.26
CA LYS A 123 14.29 2.19 6.30
C LYS A 123 13.24 2.18 5.20
N ASP A 124 12.85 1.00 4.73
CA ASP A 124 11.82 0.84 3.71
C ASP A 124 10.44 1.29 4.21
N VAL A 125 10.07 0.95 5.44
CA VAL A 125 8.84 1.46 6.09
C VAL A 125 8.88 2.98 6.25
N ASP A 126 10.01 3.55 6.69
CA ASP A 126 10.18 5.01 6.83
C ASP A 126 10.02 5.73 5.49
N LYS A 127 10.66 5.22 4.43
CA LYS A 127 10.53 5.74 3.06
C LYS A 127 9.08 5.68 2.56
N ILE A 128 8.37 4.58 2.80
CA ILE A 128 6.96 4.45 2.40
C ILE A 128 6.12 5.50 3.10
N ALA A 129 6.29 5.67 4.42
CA ALA A 129 5.55 6.65 5.19
C ALA A 129 5.85 8.09 4.73
N ASP A 130 7.13 8.42 4.51
CA ASP A 130 7.58 9.71 4.02
C ASP A 130 7.03 10.03 2.63
N GLY A 131 7.14 9.10 1.68
CA GLY A 131 6.62 9.27 0.32
C GLY A 131 5.11 9.44 0.31
N CYS A 132 4.39 8.66 1.12
CA CYS A 132 2.93 8.77 1.24
C CYS A 132 2.49 10.10 1.86
N GLU A 133 3.22 10.60 2.87
CA GLU A 133 2.95 11.90 3.48
C GLU A 133 3.18 13.04 2.48
N GLN A 134 4.30 13.01 1.75
CA GLN A 134 4.62 14.01 0.72
C GLN A 134 3.57 14.03 -0.37
N PHE A 135 3.24 12.86 -0.92
CA PHE A 135 2.16 12.71 -1.89
C PHE A 135 0.85 13.31 -1.39
N LEU A 136 0.46 13.00 -0.14
CA LEU A 136 -0.77 13.51 0.44
C LEU A 136 -0.75 15.04 0.62
N ASN A 137 0.39 15.60 1.02
CA ASN A 137 0.56 17.05 1.18
C ASN A 137 0.38 17.82 -0.14
N GLU A 138 0.74 17.20 -1.27
CA GLU A 138 0.56 17.80 -2.59
C GLU A 138 -0.89 17.77 -3.09
N ILE A 139 -1.70 16.81 -2.64
CA ILE A 139 -3.10 16.69 -3.11
C ILE A 139 -4.12 17.28 -2.15
N LYS A 140 -3.79 17.43 -0.86
CA LYS A 140 -4.73 17.89 0.17
C LYS A 140 -4.86 19.41 0.18
N THR A 141 -6.02 19.90 0.58
CA THR A 141 -6.22 21.31 0.91
C THR A 141 -5.87 21.55 2.38
N PRO A 142 -4.87 22.42 2.68
CA PRO A 142 -4.51 22.75 4.06
C PRO A 142 -5.73 23.23 4.87
N GLY A 143 -5.89 22.74 6.09
CA GLY A 143 -6.99 23.13 6.99
C GLY A 143 -8.36 22.52 6.70
N GLN A 144 -8.54 21.85 5.56
CA GLN A 144 -9.79 21.16 5.20
C GLN A 144 -9.66 19.64 5.19
N TYR A 145 -8.42 19.14 5.22
CA TYR A 145 -8.16 17.71 5.27
C TYR A 145 -8.43 17.14 6.66
N GLU A 146 -9.34 16.17 6.72
CA GLU A 146 -9.61 15.42 7.94
C GLU A 146 -9.05 14.00 7.79
N SER A 147 -8.13 13.64 8.68
CA SER A 147 -7.62 12.28 8.82
C SER A 147 -8.74 11.31 9.22
N ALA A 148 -8.68 10.08 8.72
CA ALA A 148 -9.53 8.99 9.19
C ALA A 148 -9.12 8.49 10.57
N TYR A 149 -7.89 8.75 11.02
CA TYR A 149 -7.36 8.37 12.32
C TYR A 149 -7.32 9.58 13.26
N SER A 150 -7.87 9.40 14.46
CA SER A 150 -7.85 10.38 15.53
C SER A 150 -6.46 10.57 16.14
N SER A 151 -6.33 11.61 16.96
CA SER A 151 -5.17 11.84 17.83
C SER A 151 -4.88 10.70 18.80
N GLU A 152 -5.87 9.85 19.11
CA GLU A 152 -5.70 8.71 20.02
C GLU A 152 -5.01 7.51 19.34
N ALA A 153 -5.10 7.41 18.01
CA ALA A 153 -4.54 6.31 17.22
C ALA A 153 -3.02 6.47 17.05
N THR A 154 -2.28 6.35 18.15
CA THR A 154 -0.82 6.46 18.18
C THR A 154 -0.14 5.10 18.24
N TRP A 155 1.15 5.06 17.85
CA TRP A 155 1.99 3.87 18.01
C TRP A 155 1.98 3.34 19.45
N GLU A 156 2.17 4.24 20.42
CA GLU A 156 2.22 3.86 21.84
C GLU A 156 0.88 3.28 22.33
N ALA A 157 -0.24 3.87 21.93
CA ALA A 157 -1.54 3.39 22.36
C ALA A 157 -1.96 2.08 21.67
N SER A 158 -1.52 1.85 20.43
CA SER A 158 -2.06 0.78 19.58
C SER A 158 -1.11 -0.39 19.35
N CYS A 159 0.18 -0.13 19.18
CA CYS A 159 1.15 -1.09 18.65
C CYS A 159 2.24 -1.47 19.65
N SER A 160 2.61 -0.61 20.62
CA SER A 160 3.81 -0.83 21.46
C SER A 160 3.80 -2.17 22.22
N LYS A 161 2.61 -2.61 22.68
CA LYS A 161 2.44 -3.89 23.39
C LYS A 161 2.47 -5.11 22.47
N ARG A 162 2.00 -4.98 21.23
CA ARG A 162 1.89 -6.05 20.24
C ARG A 162 2.20 -5.51 18.84
N PRO A 163 3.47 -5.21 18.53
CA PRO A 163 3.85 -4.58 17.27
C PRO A 163 3.44 -5.40 16.04
N GLU A 164 3.33 -6.72 16.18
CA GLU A 164 2.93 -7.66 15.14
C GLU A 164 1.50 -7.44 14.65
N ASP A 165 0.61 -6.89 15.49
CA ASP A 165 -0.77 -6.58 15.07
C ASP A 165 -0.75 -5.44 14.03
N CYS A 166 0.09 -4.42 14.23
CA CYS A 166 0.28 -3.33 13.27
C CYS A 166 1.10 -3.76 12.04
N ALA A 167 2.05 -4.68 12.20
CA ALA A 167 2.72 -5.31 11.06
C ALA A 167 1.73 -6.09 10.18
N ALA A 168 0.79 -6.83 10.79
CA ALA A 168 -0.26 -7.53 10.06
C ALA A 168 -1.20 -6.57 9.34
N VAL A 169 -1.51 -5.40 9.92
CA VAL A 169 -2.24 -4.33 9.22
C VAL A 169 -1.45 -3.85 8.00
N LEU A 170 -0.17 -3.49 8.15
CA LEU A 170 0.66 -3.02 7.03
C LEU A 170 0.71 -4.03 5.88
N VAL A 171 1.02 -5.30 6.18
CA VAL A 171 1.05 -6.38 5.16
C VAL A 171 -0.31 -6.52 4.48
N GLY A 172 -1.40 -6.49 5.26
CA GLY A 172 -2.73 -6.68 4.71
C GLY A 172 -3.21 -5.51 3.84
N ILE A 173 -2.83 -4.26 4.16
CA ILE A 173 -3.22 -3.07 3.38
C ILE A 173 -2.26 -2.78 2.23
N ALA A 174 -1.06 -3.34 2.22
CA ALA A 174 -0.06 -3.11 1.17
C ALA A 174 -0.60 -3.38 -0.26
N PRO A 175 -1.40 -4.43 -0.53
CA PRO A 175 -2.07 -4.55 -1.83
C PRO A 175 -2.96 -3.36 -2.20
N MET A 176 -3.70 -2.83 -1.21
CA MET A 176 -4.58 -1.67 -1.40
C MET A 176 -3.77 -0.40 -1.66
N LEU A 177 -2.67 -0.21 -0.92
CA LEU A 177 -1.72 0.89 -1.11
C LEU A 177 -1.10 0.83 -2.52
N TYR A 178 -0.54 -0.32 -2.90
CA TYR A 178 0.10 -0.50 -4.20
C TYR A 178 -0.90 -0.31 -5.34
N ALA A 179 -2.05 -0.98 -5.30
CA ALA A 179 -3.10 -0.83 -6.29
C ALA A 179 -3.53 0.63 -6.44
N GLY A 180 -3.76 1.32 -5.32
CA GLY A 180 -4.21 2.70 -5.31
C GLY A 180 -3.18 3.67 -5.88
N LEU A 181 -1.95 3.66 -5.34
CA LEU A 181 -0.89 4.57 -5.75
C LEU A 181 -0.44 4.30 -7.19
N HIS A 182 -0.25 3.04 -7.57
CA HIS A 182 0.14 2.68 -8.93
C HIS A 182 -0.93 3.08 -9.97
N SER A 183 -2.21 3.00 -9.61
CA SER A 183 -3.31 3.45 -10.48
C SER A 183 -3.28 4.96 -10.70
N LEU A 184 -3.01 5.75 -9.65
CA LEU A 184 -2.86 7.19 -9.78
C LEU A 184 -1.59 7.56 -10.55
N PHE A 185 -0.49 6.85 -10.32
CA PHE A 185 0.78 7.07 -11.00
C PHE A 185 0.65 6.84 -12.51
N THR A 186 0.10 5.69 -12.91
CA THR A 186 -0.11 5.33 -14.33
C THR A 186 -1.08 6.31 -15.01
N GLY A 187 -2.20 6.65 -14.35
CA GLY A 187 -3.15 7.66 -14.82
C GLY A 187 -2.51 9.05 -14.99
N SER A 188 -1.58 9.43 -14.11
CA SER A 188 -0.84 10.70 -14.20
C SER A 188 0.15 10.74 -15.37
N ASN A 189 0.65 9.58 -15.79
CA ASN A 189 1.71 9.43 -16.80
C ASN A 189 1.25 8.86 -18.15
N GLY A 190 -0.07 8.85 -18.42
CA GLY A 190 -0.82 8.30 -19.58
C GLY A 190 -0.35 8.52 -21.04
N HIS A 191 0.93 8.72 -21.32
CA HIS A 191 1.54 8.54 -22.64
C HIS A 191 2.58 7.41 -22.71
N HIS A 192 3.08 6.88 -21.59
CA HIS A 192 4.12 5.83 -21.60
C HIS A 192 3.59 4.39 -21.58
N PHE A 193 2.31 4.16 -21.27
CA PHE A 193 1.76 2.80 -21.04
C PHE A 193 0.52 2.44 -21.89
N GLY A 194 0.31 3.13 -23.02
CA GLY A 194 -0.67 2.71 -24.04
C GLY A 194 -2.15 2.81 -23.65
N THR A 195 -2.50 3.46 -22.55
CA THR A 195 -3.89 3.63 -22.12
C THR A 195 -4.54 4.81 -22.85
N PRO A 196 -5.69 4.64 -23.53
CA PRO A 196 -6.38 5.75 -24.19
C PRO A 196 -6.85 6.77 -23.13
N PRO A 197 -6.79 8.08 -23.39
CA PRO A 197 -7.29 9.07 -22.44
C PRO A 197 -8.84 9.02 -22.45
N PRO A 198 -9.51 8.66 -21.34
CA PRO A 198 -10.94 8.90 -21.21
C PRO A 198 -11.14 10.39 -20.92
N ASN A 199 -12.37 10.92 -21.05
CA ASN A 199 -12.70 12.29 -20.63
C ASN A 199 -12.09 12.60 -19.24
N GLU A 200 -11.04 13.44 -19.23
CA GLU A 200 -9.90 13.30 -18.31
C GLU A 200 -10.25 13.66 -16.85
N THR A 201 -11.01 14.73 -16.65
CA THR A 201 -11.29 15.26 -15.30
C THR A 201 -12.35 14.43 -14.58
N LEU A 202 -13.36 13.95 -15.30
CA LEU A 202 -14.48 13.22 -14.73
C LEU A 202 -14.08 11.79 -14.30
N LEU A 203 -13.07 11.21 -14.95
CA LEU A 203 -12.51 9.91 -14.57
C LEU A 203 -11.63 10.04 -13.31
N VAL A 204 -10.74 11.06 -13.26
CA VAL A 204 -9.88 11.32 -12.10
C VAL A 204 -10.71 11.58 -10.84
N SER A 205 -11.74 12.42 -10.91
CA SER A 205 -12.66 12.66 -9.77
C SER A 205 -13.34 11.37 -9.29
N LYS A 206 -13.87 10.55 -10.21
CA LYS A 206 -14.52 9.27 -9.87
C LYS A 206 -13.56 8.28 -9.20
N VAL A 207 -12.34 8.15 -9.74
CA VAL A 207 -11.31 7.25 -9.19
C VAL A 207 -10.83 7.73 -7.82
N MET A 208 -10.56 9.03 -7.66
CA MET A 208 -10.21 9.65 -6.37
C MET A 208 -11.31 9.44 -5.32
N LYS A 209 -12.58 9.60 -5.72
CA LYS A 209 -13.72 9.31 -4.84
C LYS A 209 -13.79 7.84 -4.43
N ALA A 210 -13.55 6.91 -5.36
CA ALA A 210 -13.48 5.48 -5.04
C ALA A 210 -12.30 5.15 -4.10
N MET A 211 -11.22 5.94 -4.16
CA MET A 211 -10.05 5.89 -3.27
C MET A 211 -10.29 6.51 -1.88
N GLY A 212 -11.47 7.09 -1.64
CA GLY A 212 -11.86 7.68 -0.35
C GLY A 212 -11.63 9.18 -0.25
N PHE A 213 -11.08 9.81 -1.30
CA PHE A 213 -10.87 11.26 -1.33
C PHE A 213 -12.18 11.98 -1.68
N VAL A 214 -12.56 12.97 -0.85
CA VAL A 214 -13.71 13.83 -1.10
C VAL A 214 -13.21 15.12 -1.73
N GLU A 215 -13.88 15.62 -2.77
CA GLU A 215 -13.45 16.82 -3.52
C GLU A 215 -13.18 18.01 -2.59
N SER A 216 -14.04 18.27 -1.60
CA SER A 216 -13.88 19.37 -0.63
C SER A 216 -12.66 19.25 0.30
N LYS A 217 -11.96 18.12 0.31
CA LYS A 217 -10.76 17.87 1.13
C LYS A 217 -9.49 17.78 0.29
N CYS A 218 -9.64 17.82 -1.02
CA CYS A 218 -8.56 17.85 -2.00
C CYS A 218 -8.45 19.25 -2.61
N ARG A 219 -7.30 19.55 -3.23
CA ARG A 219 -7.14 20.79 -3.98
C ARG A 219 -8.20 20.85 -5.09
N ASP A 220 -8.87 21.99 -5.21
CA ASP A 220 -9.87 22.22 -6.25
C ASP A 220 -9.24 22.02 -7.64
N GLY A 221 -9.93 21.27 -8.49
CA GLY A 221 -9.49 21.08 -9.88
C GLY A 221 -8.23 20.22 -10.06
N LEU A 222 -7.94 19.30 -9.14
CA LEU A 222 -6.84 18.33 -9.26
C LEU A 222 -6.74 17.76 -10.68
N SER A 223 -5.68 18.17 -11.39
CA SER A 223 -5.41 17.75 -12.73
C SER A 223 -4.44 16.57 -12.75
N ARG A 224 -4.29 15.96 -13.94
CA ARG A 224 -3.27 14.95 -14.21
C ARG A 224 -1.85 15.47 -13.91
N SER A 225 -1.59 16.75 -14.19
CA SER A 225 -0.30 17.40 -13.94
C SER A 225 -0.03 17.53 -12.44
N ASP A 226 -1.05 17.85 -11.65
CA ASP A 226 -0.93 17.96 -10.18
C ASP A 226 -0.64 16.59 -9.56
N LEU A 227 -1.33 15.55 -10.02
CA LEU A 227 -1.03 14.17 -9.61
C LEU A 227 0.40 13.78 -9.98
N ARG A 228 0.86 14.10 -11.21
CA ARG A 228 2.23 13.81 -11.63
C ARG A 228 3.25 14.57 -10.78
N HIS A 229 2.94 15.80 -10.38
CA HIS A 229 3.76 16.57 -9.47
C HIS A 229 3.81 15.95 -8.08
N ALA A 230 2.67 15.48 -7.54
CA ALA A 230 2.59 14.79 -6.26
C ALA A 230 3.42 13.49 -6.22
N PHE A 231 3.61 12.84 -7.37
CA PHE A 231 4.49 11.67 -7.50
C PHE A 231 5.96 12.02 -7.74
N ARG A 232 6.35 13.30 -7.92
CA ARG A 232 7.73 13.66 -8.26
C ARG A 232 8.73 13.20 -7.19
N ASP A 233 8.30 13.28 -5.93
CA ASP A 233 9.14 12.96 -4.78
C ASP A 233 8.90 11.51 -4.27
N MET A 234 7.89 10.81 -4.81
CA MET A 234 7.67 9.39 -4.57
C MET A 234 8.37 8.56 -5.66
N HIS A 235 9.56 8.06 -5.33
CA HIS A 235 10.34 7.20 -6.21
C HIS A 235 9.62 5.87 -6.50
N MET A 236 9.88 5.28 -7.68
CA MET A 236 9.30 3.98 -8.08
C MET A 236 9.68 2.83 -7.14
N ASP A 237 10.86 2.92 -6.50
CA ASP A 237 11.30 1.94 -5.51
C ASP A 237 10.35 1.85 -4.31
N VAL A 238 9.66 2.95 -3.96
CA VAL A 238 8.62 2.95 -2.92
C VAL A 238 7.44 2.07 -3.32
N LEU A 239 6.98 2.15 -4.58
CA LEU A 239 5.89 1.30 -5.07
C LEU A 239 6.31 -0.17 -5.11
N ASP A 240 7.54 -0.45 -5.56
CA ASP A 240 8.09 -1.80 -5.57
C ASP A 240 8.21 -2.37 -4.15
N THR A 241 8.60 -1.53 -3.18
CA THR A 241 8.68 -1.92 -1.77
C THR A 241 7.30 -2.21 -1.17
N ILE A 242 6.29 -1.39 -1.48
CA ILE A 242 4.91 -1.65 -1.05
C ILE A 242 4.42 -2.97 -1.67
N TYR A 243 4.72 -3.22 -2.94
CA TYR A 243 4.40 -4.48 -3.61
C TYR A 243 5.07 -5.68 -2.91
N ASN A 244 6.35 -5.55 -2.55
CA ASN A 244 7.09 -6.54 -1.79
C ASN A 244 6.42 -6.83 -0.42
N PHE A 245 5.98 -5.78 0.29
CA PHE A 245 5.32 -5.89 1.61
C PHE A 245 3.92 -6.48 1.56
N ALA A 246 3.24 -6.40 0.42
CA ALA A 246 1.97 -7.10 0.21
C ALA A 246 2.12 -8.61 0.41
N GLY A 247 3.34 -9.14 0.35
CA GLY A 247 3.64 -10.51 0.76
C GLY A 247 2.78 -11.50 -0.02
N PHE A 248 2.49 -11.18 -1.29
CA PHE A 248 1.57 -11.91 -2.17
C PHE A 248 1.79 -13.41 -2.14
N TRP A 249 3.01 -13.84 -1.85
CA TRP A 249 3.31 -15.25 -1.83
C TRP A 249 3.68 -15.78 -0.47
N ALA A 250 3.84 -14.98 0.58
CA ALA A 250 3.86 -15.51 1.95
C ALA A 250 2.43 -15.82 2.46
N PHE A 251 1.43 -15.07 1.97
CA PHE A 251 0.05 -15.05 2.49
C PHE A 251 -1.07 -15.37 1.47
N TYR A 252 -0.76 -15.56 0.19
CA TYR A 252 -1.74 -15.88 -0.86
C TYR A 252 -1.27 -17.08 -1.70
#